data_AF-A0A0K9ET34-F1
#
_entry.id   AF-A0A0K9ET34-F1
#
_cell.length_a   1.000
_cell.length_b   1.000
_cell.length_c   1.000
_cell.angle_alpha   90.00
_cell.angle_beta   90.00
_cell.angle_gamma   90.00
#
_symmetry.space_group_name_H-M   'P 1'
#
loop_
_entity.id
_entity.type
_entity.pdbx_description
1 polymer ?
#
loop_
_entity_poly.entity_id
_entity_poly.type
_entity_poly.pdbx_seq_one_letter_code
_entity_poly.pdbx_strand_id
1 'polypeptide(L)'
;MNYSEEALAFSRIPASHQVRISDRISYLYLERALIRQDRTGVIAIQTDDAKAGAPEAGEAEADDVEAGDGEADEAEADVSEMSDAEAKASVKDREKTEQLKLRIQLPVAGLGVLVLGPGTSISHAAMASCARAGCVVVFSGGSGITSYAVATPLTSSAKWAIAQAKLISSEVHVKEAARKLYCKQFGEGVIKGGTLQVMRGLEGRLMRSAYREGAKKAKIKGFKRNPEAEDPVNAGLNVANSIMYGVASTVCSAIGVNPALGVIHRGNARALLFDLADLFKARLVVPLVFSCAHEVEPVAEIRRRLRKEIHRQNVLPTMLDVLMEILEPHLPHRDDDRLLDDSGEVPGHMQYGKDEE
;
A
#
# COMPACT_ATOMS: atom_id res chain seq x y z
N MET A 1 -0.10 -22.65 -19.55
CA MET A 1 1.36 -22.38 -19.46
C MET A 1 1.80 -22.75 -18.06
N ASN A 2 2.54 -23.85 -17.92
CA ASN A 2 3.16 -24.20 -16.64
C ASN A 2 4.29 -23.20 -16.36
N TYR A 3 4.37 -22.71 -15.13
CA TYR A 3 5.47 -21.84 -14.69
C TYR A 3 6.81 -22.58 -14.89
N SER A 4 7.88 -21.85 -15.24
CA SER A 4 9.21 -22.44 -15.33
C SER A 4 9.64 -23.01 -13.97
N GLU A 5 10.53 -24.01 -13.97
CA GLU A 5 11.06 -24.58 -12.73
C GLU A 5 11.73 -23.52 -11.84
N GLU A 6 12.35 -22.50 -12.46
CA GLU A 6 12.91 -21.34 -11.74
C GLU A 6 11.83 -20.47 -11.09
N ALA A 7 10.68 -20.25 -11.75
CA ALA A 7 9.56 -19.53 -11.16
C ALA A 7 8.88 -20.32 -10.03
N LEU A 8 8.89 -21.65 -10.11
CA LEU A 8 8.45 -22.55 -9.02
C LEU A 8 9.45 -22.56 -7.86
N ALA A 9 10.76 -22.46 -8.12
CA ALA A 9 11.78 -22.34 -7.09
C ALA A 9 11.63 -21.02 -6.29
N PHE A 10 11.31 -19.91 -6.96
CA PHE A 10 10.98 -18.65 -6.28
C PHE A 10 9.71 -18.73 -5.41
N SER A 11 8.74 -19.57 -5.77
CA SER A 11 7.53 -19.77 -4.95
C SER A 11 7.77 -20.60 -3.69
N ARG A 12 8.94 -21.23 -3.58
CA ARG A 12 9.33 -22.13 -2.48
C ARG A 12 10.45 -21.56 -1.61
N ILE A 13 10.80 -20.28 -1.76
CA ILE A 13 11.84 -19.64 -0.93
C ILE A 13 11.39 -19.69 0.53
N PRO A 14 12.11 -20.40 1.42
CA PRO A 14 11.79 -20.45 2.84
C PRO A 14 11.74 -19.03 3.41
N ALA A 15 10.86 -18.76 4.38
CA ALA A 15 10.71 -17.43 4.98
C ALA A 15 12.04 -16.82 5.47
N SER A 16 13.03 -17.66 5.83
CA SER A 16 14.40 -17.27 6.22
C SER A 16 15.28 -16.76 5.08
N HIS A 17 15.00 -17.14 3.83
CA HIS A 17 15.70 -16.69 2.62
C HIS A 17 14.98 -15.53 1.91
N GLN A 18 13.80 -15.14 2.41
CA GLN A 18 13.13 -13.92 1.96
C GLN A 18 13.80 -12.71 2.62
N VAL A 19 13.79 -11.56 1.92
CA VAL A 19 14.24 -10.30 2.51
C VAL A 19 13.45 -10.07 3.79
N ARG A 20 14.15 -9.93 4.93
CA ARG A 20 13.53 -9.66 6.23
C ARG A 20 12.60 -8.47 6.05
N ILE A 21 11.42 -8.53 6.64
CA ILE A 21 10.41 -7.49 6.45
C ILE A 21 10.93 -6.09 6.87
N SER A 22 11.88 -6.05 7.81
CA SER A 22 12.60 -4.85 8.25
C SER A 22 13.49 -4.23 7.16
N ASP A 23 13.98 -5.05 6.24
CA ASP A 23 14.96 -4.67 5.22
C ASP A 23 14.27 -4.34 3.88
N ARG A 24 12.94 -4.47 3.84
CA ARG A 24 12.13 -4.16 2.65
C ARG A 24 11.98 -2.65 2.47
N ILE A 25 11.99 -2.23 1.20
CA ILE A 25 11.49 -0.92 0.79
C ILE A 25 10.03 -0.85 1.20
N SER A 26 9.70 0.11 2.04
CA SER A 26 8.39 0.15 2.70
C SER A 26 7.24 0.30 1.70
N TYR A 27 7.39 1.19 0.70
CA TYR A 27 6.45 1.25 -0.41
C TYR A 27 7.02 1.84 -1.71
N LEU A 28 6.42 1.46 -2.83
CA LEU A 28 6.60 2.04 -4.17
C LEU A 28 5.26 2.59 -4.68
N TYR A 29 5.28 3.73 -5.38
CA TYR A 29 4.10 4.29 -6.05
C TYR A 29 4.33 4.33 -7.55
N LEU A 30 3.37 3.86 -8.32
CA LEU A 30 3.35 3.92 -9.78
C LEU A 30 2.00 4.46 -10.25
N GLU A 31 2.02 5.30 -11.28
CA GLU A 31 0.83 5.77 -11.98
C GLU A 31 1.07 5.69 -13.49
N ARG A 32 0.00 5.62 -14.30
CA ARG A 32 0.09 5.59 -15.77
C ARG A 32 1.13 4.57 -16.29
N ALA A 33 1.04 3.35 -15.77
CA ALA A 33 1.98 2.28 -16.05
C ALA A 33 1.28 0.95 -16.34
N LEU A 34 1.86 0.19 -17.26
CA LEU A 34 1.51 -1.20 -17.51
C LEU A 34 2.48 -2.11 -16.76
N ILE A 35 1.97 -2.82 -15.76
CA ILE A 35 2.75 -3.75 -14.93
C ILE A 35 2.52 -5.18 -15.42
N ARG A 36 3.61 -5.84 -15.83
CA ARG A 36 3.58 -7.22 -16.32
C ARG A 36 4.71 -8.03 -15.72
N GLN A 37 4.57 -9.36 -15.75
CA GLN A 37 5.67 -10.28 -15.50
C GLN A 37 6.24 -10.73 -16.84
N ASP A 38 7.56 -10.70 -16.96
CA ASP A 38 8.32 -11.30 -18.05
C ASP A 38 9.30 -12.36 -17.52
N ARG A 39 10.27 -12.77 -18.35
CA ARG A 39 11.28 -13.78 -17.99
C ARG A 39 12.24 -13.35 -16.87
N THR A 40 12.41 -12.05 -16.66
CA THR A 40 13.33 -11.47 -15.67
C THR A 40 12.64 -11.05 -14.37
N GLY A 41 11.30 -11.05 -14.35
CA GLY A 41 10.51 -10.75 -13.15
C GLY A 41 9.38 -9.78 -13.44
N VAL A 42 9.02 -8.96 -12.45
CA VAL A 42 7.95 -7.96 -12.59
C VAL A 42 8.54 -6.65 -13.11
N ILE A 43 7.95 -6.11 -14.17
CA ILE A 43 8.34 -4.85 -14.79
C ILE A 43 7.17 -3.86 -14.81
N ALA A 44 7.50 -2.57 -14.75
CA ALA A 44 6.59 -1.47 -15.06
C ALA A 44 7.04 -0.82 -16.37
N ILE A 45 6.09 -0.59 -17.27
CA ILE A 45 6.28 0.09 -18.55
C ILE A 45 5.44 1.36 -18.53
N GLN A 46 6.05 2.51 -18.78
CA GLN A 46 5.30 3.78 -18.89
C GLN A 46 4.34 3.75 -20.09
N THR A 47 3.10 4.20 -19.89
CA THR A 47 2.10 4.32 -20.97
C THR A 47 2.11 5.73 -21.58
N ASP A 48 1.80 5.83 -22.88
CA ASP A 48 1.94 7.08 -23.66
C ASP A 48 0.95 8.19 -23.20
N ASP A 49 -0.13 7.83 -22.49
CA ASP A 49 -1.06 8.75 -21.83
C ASP A 49 -0.42 9.57 -20.68
N ALA A 50 0.86 9.32 -20.36
CA ALA A 50 1.60 10.04 -19.33
C ALA A 50 1.92 11.51 -19.70
N LYS A 51 1.90 11.89 -20.98
CA LYS A 51 2.25 13.26 -21.41
C LYS A 51 1.10 14.27 -21.40
N ALA A 52 -0.16 13.84 -21.39
CA ALA A 52 -1.33 14.73 -21.50
C ALA A 52 -1.64 15.58 -20.25
N GLY A 53 -0.65 15.80 -19.36
CA GLY A 53 -0.82 16.60 -18.14
C GLY A 53 0.38 17.49 -17.79
N ALA A 54 1.37 17.62 -18.68
CA ALA A 54 2.35 18.69 -18.57
C ALA A 54 1.77 19.93 -19.26
N PRO A 55 1.76 21.13 -18.63
CA PRO A 55 1.38 22.33 -19.35
C PRO A 55 2.38 22.53 -20.48
N GLU A 56 1.90 22.55 -21.71
CA GLU A 56 2.68 23.03 -22.84
C GLU A 56 3.11 24.46 -22.51
N ALA A 57 4.43 24.70 -22.56
CA ALA A 57 4.98 26.04 -22.47
C ALA A 57 4.37 26.84 -23.61
N GLY A 58 3.62 27.90 -23.26
CA GLY A 58 2.88 28.70 -24.22
C GLY A 58 3.77 29.22 -25.33
N GLU A 59 3.43 28.86 -26.56
CA GLU A 59 3.72 29.69 -27.71
C GLU A 59 2.60 30.71 -27.82
N ALA A 60 2.98 31.97 -27.64
CA ALA A 60 2.15 33.12 -27.94
C ALA A 60 2.16 33.34 -29.45
N GLU A 61 0.99 33.40 -30.06
CA GLU A 61 0.70 34.12 -31.31
C GLU A 61 -0.84 34.19 -31.42
N ALA A 62 -1.43 35.36 -31.15
CA ALA A 62 -1.69 36.47 -32.08
C ALA A 62 -3.07 36.30 -32.76
N ASP A 63 -3.94 37.28 -32.50
CA ASP A 63 -5.25 37.50 -33.10
C ASP A 63 -5.20 37.49 -34.64
N ASP A 64 -6.23 36.91 -35.30
CA ASP A 64 -6.95 37.57 -36.40
C ASP A 64 -8.24 36.81 -36.81
N VAL A 65 -9.38 37.43 -36.49
CA VAL A 65 -10.55 37.80 -37.33
C VAL A 65 -11.15 36.83 -38.39
N GLU A 66 -12.42 36.49 -38.13
CA GLU A 66 -13.64 36.33 -38.97
C GLU A 66 -13.79 35.39 -40.20
N ALA A 67 -14.91 34.66 -40.12
CA ALA A 67 -15.99 34.43 -41.10
C ALA A 67 -15.89 33.32 -42.17
N GLY A 68 -16.98 32.54 -42.26
CA GLY A 68 -17.43 31.91 -43.52
C GLY A 68 -18.11 30.55 -43.36
N ASP A 69 -19.44 30.54 -43.34
CA ASP A 69 -20.29 29.36 -43.58
C ASP A 69 -20.08 28.82 -45.02
N GLY A 70 -20.15 27.50 -45.20
CA GLY A 70 -20.13 26.85 -46.51
C GLY A 70 -20.32 25.34 -46.43
N GLU A 71 -21.49 24.88 -46.89
CA GLU A 71 -21.98 23.51 -46.92
C GLU A 71 -21.54 22.75 -48.20
N ALA A 72 -21.50 21.42 -48.11
CA ALA A 72 -21.48 20.38 -49.17
C ALA A 72 -20.24 20.23 -50.09
N ASP A 73 -19.67 19.02 -50.18
CA ASP A 73 -20.08 18.04 -51.19
C ASP A 73 -19.39 16.67 -51.01
N GLU A 74 -20.13 15.61 -51.34
CA GLU A 74 -19.67 14.22 -51.39
C GLU A 74 -18.85 13.98 -52.67
N ALA A 75 -17.69 13.34 -52.54
CA ALA A 75 -17.00 12.74 -53.69
C ALA A 75 -16.30 11.44 -53.26
N GLU A 76 -16.93 10.31 -53.61
CA GLU A 76 -16.28 9.00 -53.67
C GLU A 76 -15.14 9.06 -54.72
N ALA A 77 -13.93 8.72 -54.29
CA ALA A 77 -12.82 8.43 -55.21
C ALA A 77 -12.14 7.12 -54.79
N ASP A 78 -12.24 6.19 -55.73
CA ASP A 78 -11.62 4.89 -55.90
C ASP A 78 -10.20 4.79 -55.30
N VAL A 79 -9.97 3.81 -54.41
CA VAL A 79 -8.64 3.46 -53.90
C VAL A 79 -8.31 2.03 -54.35
N SER A 80 -7.63 1.92 -55.48
CA SER A 80 -6.83 0.73 -55.78
C SER A 80 -5.49 1.13 -56.38
N GLU A 81 -4.45 0.40 -55.95
CA GLU A 81 -3.04 0.47 -56.37
C GLU A 81 -2.12 1.44 -55.61
N MET A 82 -1.94 1.18 -54.30
CA MET A 82 -0.65 1.48 -53.65
C MET A 82 0.36 0.38 -53.99
N SER A 83 1.49 0.78 -54.57
CA SER A 83 2.58 -0.12 -54.94
C SER A 83 3.30 -0.69 -53.70
N ASP A 84 3.76 -1.95 -53.80
CA ASP A 84 4.51 -2.69 -52.76
C ASP A 84 5.78 -1.98 -52.24
N ALA A 85 6.22 -0.90 -52.90
CA ALA A 85 7.35 -0.08 -52.48
C ALA A 85 6.99 0.91 -51.34
N GLU A 86 5.77 1.46 -51.34
CA GLU A 86 5.29 2.39 -50.29
C GLU A 86 4.89 1.64 -49.01
N ALA A 87 4.36 0.42 -49.16
CA ALA A 87 4.11 -0.47 -48.03
C ALA A 87 5.40 -0.85 -47.29
N LYS A 88 6.50 -1.12 -48.02
CA LYS A 88 7.82 -1.45 -47.44
C LYS A 88 8.56 -0.25 -46.86
N ALA A 89 8.36 0.95 -47.42
CA ALA A 89 8.83 2.19 -46.81
C ALA A 89 8.12 2.47 -45.48
N SER A 90 6.81 2.19 -45.40
CA SER A 90 6.01 2.38 -44.17
C SER A 90 6.41 1.44 -43.02
N VAL A 91 6.93 0.24 -43.30
CA VAL A 91 7.38 -0.70 -42.26
C VAL A 91 8.74 -0.28 -41.69
N LYS A 92 9.63 0.25 -42.55
CA LYS A 92 10.97 0.67 -42.13
C LYS A 92 10.98 2.02 -41.42
N ASP A 93 10.02 2.89 -41.71
CA ASP A 93 9.83 4.17 -41.02
C ASP A 93 8.96 4.04 -39.74
N ARG A 94 8.10 3.01 -39.64
CA ARG A 94 7.41 2.68 -38.37
C ARG A 94 8.36 2.19 -37.28
N GLU A 95 9.54 1.67 -37.63
CA GLU A 95 10.58 1.28 -36.68
C GLU A 95 11.38 2.49 -36.12
N LYS A 96 11.18 3.71 -36.63
CA LYS A 96 11.98 4.89 -36.24
C LYS A 96 11.29 5.91 -35.34
N THR A 97 10.07 5.63 -34.90
CA THR A 97 9.38 6.46 -33.89
C THR A 97 8.82 5.62 -32.74
N GLU A 98 9.51 4.54 -32.34
CA GLU A 98 9.30 4.00 -31.00
C GLU A 98 9.87 5.01 -30.00
N GLN A 99 9.01 5.89 -29.47
CA GLN A 99 9.32 6.62 -28.26
C GLN A 99 9.84 5.62 -27.23
N LEU A 100 11.05 5.83 -26.71
CA LEU A 100 11.68 4.97 -25.70
C LEU A 100 10.74 4.87 -24.48
N LYS A 101 9.95 3.80 -24.41
CA LYS A 101 9.08 3.54 -23.26
C LYS A 101 9.97 3.21 -22.08
N LEU A 102 9.92 4.04 -21.05
CA LEU A 102 10.66 3.81 -19.82
C LEU A 102 10.20 2.47 -19.21
N ARG A 103 11.12 1.53 -19.11
CA ARG A 103 10.91 0.21 -18.51
C ARG A 103 11.74 0.09 -17.24
N ILE A 104 11.08 -0.25 -16.14
CA ILE A 104 11.70 -0.35 -14.82
C ILE A 104 11.43 -1.73 -14.23
N GLN A 105 12.47 -2.40 -13.75
CA GLN A 105 12.35 -3.63 -12.98
C GLN A 105 11.82 -3.34 -11.58
N LEU A 106 10.79 -4.07 -11.13
CA LEU A 106 10.22 -3.94 -9.80
C LEU A 106 10.78 -5.03 -8.86
N PRO A 107 11.48 -4.66 -7.76
CA PRO A 107 12.01 -5.63 -6.81
C PRO A 107 10.92 -6.13 -5.84
N VAL A 108 9.92 -6.86 -6.35
CA VAL A 108 8.71 -7.25 -5.57
C VAL A 108 9.01 -8.01 -4.28
N ALA A 109 10.07 -8.82 -4.23
CA ALA A 109 10.52 -9.51 -3.01
C ALA A 109 11.04 -8.56 -1.92
N GLY A 110 11.57 -7.41 -2.32
CA GLY A 110 12.04 -6.35 -1.43
C GLY A 110 11.00 -5.25 -1.18
N LEU A 111 9.78 -5.36 -1.70
CA LEU A 111 8.72 -4.36 -1.52
C LEU A 111 7.73 -4.82 -0.43
N GLY A 112 7.44 -3.93 0.52
CA GLY A 112 6.32 -4.09 1.44
C GLY A 112 5.01 -3.81 0.74
N VAL A 113 4.85 -2.58 0.23
CA VAL A 113 3.63 -2.12 -0.45
C VAL A 113 3.91 -1.65 -1.87
N LEU A 114 3.09 -2.06 -2.83
CA LEU A 114 3.01 -1.49 -4.17
C LEU A 114 1.71 -0.70 -4.32
N VAL A 115 1.82 0.62 -4.43
CA VAL A 115 0.68 1.52 -4.60
C VAL A 115 0.49 1.81 -6.09
N LEU A 116 -0.67 1.44 -6.62
CA LEU A 116 -1.08 1.61 -8.01
C LEU A 116 -2.03 2.81 -8.11
N GLY A 117 -1.57 3.89 -8.70
CA GLY A 117 -2.34 5.09 -8.99
C GLY A 117 -3.17 4.99 -10.26
N PRO A 118 -3.93 6.06 -10.59
CA PRO A 118 -4.75 6.12 -11.81
C PRO A 118 -3.95 5.84 -13.09
N GLY A 119 -4.61 5.25 -14.08
CA GLY A 119 -3.99 4.86 -15.35
C GLY A 119 -3.05 3.66 -15.26
N THR A 120 -3.01 2.95 -14.12
CA THR A 120 -2.15 1.77 -13.94
C THR A 120 -2.92 0.49 -14.15
N SER A 121 -2.36 -0.43 -14.94
CA SER A 121 -2.89 -1.79 -15.11
C SER A 121 -1.86 -2.81 -14.66
N ILE A 122 -2.29 -3.88 -13.98
CA ILE A 122 -1.42 -4.98 -13.53
C ILE A 122 -1.92 -6.31 -14.09
N SER A 123 -1.02 -7.10 -14.68
CA SER A 123 -1.37 -8.43 -15.17
C SER A 123 -1.50 -9.45 -14.03
N HIS A 124 -2.27 -10.50 -14.26
CA HIS A 124 -2.42 -11.61 -13.30
C HIS A 124 -1.07 -12.16 -12.82
N ALA A 125 -0.13 -12.42 -13.74
CA ALA A 125 1.18 -12.99 -13.40
C ALA A 125 2.01 -12.06 -12.50
N ALA A 126 1.97 -10.75 -12.76
CA ALA A 126 2.61 -9.76 -11.90
C ALA A 126 1.97 -9.73 -10.51
N MET A 127 0.63 -9.70 -10.43
CA MET A 127 -0.10 -9.71 -9.17
C MET A 127 0.19 -10.98 -8.35
N ALA A 128 0.23 -12.15 -9.01
CA ALA A 128 0.58 -13.41 -8.36
C ALA A 128 2.01 -13.40 -7.80
N SER A 129 2.93 -12.73 -8.50
CA SER A 129 4.31 -12.56 -8.02
C SER A 129 4.38 -11.63 -6.80
N CYS A 130 3.61 -10.53 -6.78
CA CYS A 130 3.48 -9.68 -5.59
C CYS A 130 2.92 -10.46 -4.40
N ALA A 131 1.84 -11.21 -4.60
CA ALA A 131 1.18 -11.98 -3.54
C ALA A 131 2.12 -13.03 -2.92
N ARG A 132 2.82 -13.82 -3.73
CA ARG A 132 3.80 -14.82 -3.26
C ARG A 132 4.98 -14.18 -2.52
N ALA A 133 5.37 -12.97 -2.91
CA ALA A 133 6.44 -12.23 -2.25
C ALA A 133 5.99 -11.57 -0.92
N GLY A 134 4.69 -11.63 -0.57
CA GLY A 134 4.13 -10.86 0.55
C GLY A 134 4.11 -9.35 0.30
N CYS A 135 4.14 -8.91 -0.96
CA CYS A 135 4.02 -7.51 -1.34
C CYS A 135 2.53 -7.14 -1.43
N VAL A 136 2.06 -6.31 -0.51
CA VAL A 136 0.68 -5.81 -0.48
C VAL A 136 0.46 -4.83 -1.62
N VAL A 137 -0.61 -4.99 -2.38
CA VAL A 137 -0.94 -4.08 -3.48
C VAL A 137 -2.08 -3.18 -3.06
N VAL A 138 -1.92 -1.87 -3.24
CA VAL A 138 -2.93 -0.86 -2.89
C VAL A 138 -3.33 -0.11 -4.15
N PHE A 139 -4.60 -0.19 -4.53
CA PHE A 139 -5.15 0.59 -5.63
C PHE A 139 -5.60 1.94 -5.08
N SER A 140 -4.98 3.03 -5.52
CA SER A 140 -5.28 4.40 -5.09
C SER A 140 -5.94 5.19 -6.22
N GLY A 141 -7.12 5.75 -5.94
CA GLY A 141 -7.77 6.73 -6.81
C GLY A 141 -7.17 8.13 -6.65
N GLY A 142 -7.53 9.05 -7.56
CA GLY A 142 -7.06 10.44 -7.58
C GLY A 142 -7.39 11.23 -6.31
N SER A 143 -8.46 10.87 -5.60
CA SER A 143 -8.93 11.55 -4.38
C SER A 143 -8.37 10.94 -3.07
N GLY A 144 -7.41 10.01 -3.14
CA GLY A 144 -6.82 9.35 -1.96
C GLY A 144 -7.68 8.23 -1.35
N ILE A 145 -8.79 7.87 -2.01
CA ILE A 145 -9.57 6.66 -1.73
C ILE A 145 -8.75 5.45 -2.20
N THR A 146 -8.54 4.49 -1.30
CA THR A 146 -7.72 3.31 -1.59
C THR A 146 -8.46 2.01 -1.34
N SER A 147 -8.35 1.08 -2.30
CA SER A 147 -8.67 -0.34 -2.11
C SER A 147 -7.38 -1.13 -1.84
N TYR A 148 -7.46 -2.13 -0.96
CA TYR A 148 -6.32 -2.95 -0.55
C TYR A 148 -6.50 -4.37 -1.10
N ALA A 149 -5.52 -4.84 -1.87
CA ALA A 149 -5.37 -6.25 -2.19
C ALA A 149 -4.30 -6.84 -1.26
N VAL A 150 -4.74 -7.74 -0.39
CA VAL A 150 -3.89 -8.33 0.66
C VAL A 150 -3.03 -9.44 0.05
N ALA A 151 -1.75 -9.47 0.45
CA ALA A 151 -0.80 -10.49 -0.01
C ALA A 151 -0.93 -11.80 0.78
N THR A 152 -0.37 -12.88 0.25
CA THR A 152 -0.26 -14.14 0.98
C THR A 152 0.61 -13.94 2.23
N PRO A 153 0.24 -14.51 3.39
CA PRO A 153 1.08 -14.42 4.57
C PRO A 153 2.49 -14.95 4.35
N LEU A 154 3.48 -14.32 4.98
CA LEU A 154 4.89 -14.74 4.89
C LEU A 154 5.25 -15.86 5.89
N THR A 155 4.38 -16.08 6.87
CA THR A 155 4.48 -17.17 7.83
C THR A 155 3.64 -18.37 7.38
N SER A 156 4.16 -19.57 7.57
CA SER A 156 3.38 -20.82 7.52
C SER A 156 2.76 -21.19 8.88
N SER A 157 3.22 -20.56 9.97
CA SER A 157 2.72 -20.79 11.33
C SER A 157 1.46 -19.97 11.61
N ALA A 158 0.47 -20.62 12.24
CA ALA A 158 -0.78 -20.01 12.69
C ALA A 158 -0.71 -19.39 14.10
N LYS A 159 0.44 -19.47 14.80
CA LYS A 159 0.55 -19.09 16.22
C LYS A 159 0.12 -17.66 16.51
N TRP A 160 0.44 -16.73 15.61
CA TRP A 160 0.13 -15.31 15.76
C TRP A 160 -1.37 -15.05 15.55
N ALA A 161 -2.00 -15.76 14.62
CA ALA A 161 -3.45 -15.70 14.43
C ALA A 161 -4.20 -16.27 15.65
N ILE A 162 -3.71 -17.39 16.20
CA ILE A 162 -4.25 -17.98 17.44
C ILE A 162 -4.07 -17.02 18.62
N ALA A 163 -2.90 -16.39 18.74
CA ALA A 163 -2.63 -15.38 19.77
C ALA A 163 -3.56 -14.17 19.63
N GLN A 164 -3.81 -13.70 18.40
CA GLN A 164 -4.73 -12.61 18.14
C GLN A 164 -6.16 -12.98 18.54
N ALA A 165 -6.61 -14.20 18.22
CA ALA A 165 -7.92 -14.69 18.64
C ALA A 165 -8.07 -14.67 20.17
N LYS A 166 -7.07 -15.20 20.89
CA LYS A 166 -7.02 -15.21 22.37
C LYS A 166 -6.94 -13.82 23.01
N LEU A 167 -6.21 -12.90 22.38
CA LEU A 167 -6.15 -11.51 22.82
C LEU A 167 -7.55 -10.90 22.71
N ILE A 168 -8.18 -11.02 21.54
CA ILE A 168 -9.41 -10.32 21.20
C ILE A 168 -10.64 -10.89 21.90
N SER A 169 -10.63 -12.19 22.23
CA SER A 169 -11.72 -12.86 22.94
C SER A 169 -11.77 -12.54 24.44
N SER A 170 -10.86 -11.72 24.97
CA SER A 170 -10.80 -11.37 26.39
C SER A 170 -10.71 -9.86 26.59
N GLU A 171 -11.72 -9.30 27.27
CA GLU A 171 -11.74 -7.88 27.63
C GLU A 171 -10.54 -7.45 28.48
N VAL A 172 -10.00 -8.36 29.30
CA VAL A 172 -8.81 -8.07 30.12
C VAL A 172 -7.58 -7.91 29.22
N HIS A 173 -7.34 -8.88 28.34
CA HIS A 173 -6.20 -8.87 27.41
C HIS A 173 -6.26 -7.67 26.47
N VAL A 174 -7.43 -7.38 25.91
CA VAL A 174 -7.65 -6.19 25.06
C VAL A 174 -7.29 -4.91 25.80
N LYS A 175 -7.72 -4.75 27.05
CA LYS A 175 -7.43 -3.53 27.84
C LYS A 175 -5.94 -3.40 28.12
N GLU A 176 -5.23 -4.49 28.39
CA GLU A 176 -3.79 -4.51 28.58
C GLU A 176 -3.04 -4.14 27.29
N ALA A 177 -3.41 -4.75 26.16
CA ALA A 177 -2.85 -4.43 24.85
C ALA A 177 -3.12 -2.97 24.45
N ALA A 178 -4.32 -2.45 24.69
CA ALA A 178 -4.67 -1.05 24.41
C ALA A 178 -3.79 -0.08 25.19
N ARG A 179 -3.48 -0.38 26.46
CA ARG A 179 -2.56 0.43 27.26
C ARG A 179 -1.16 0.44 26.67
N LYS A 180 -0.65 -0.71 26.22
CA LYS A 180 0.65 -0.80 25.53
C LYS A 180 0.67 0.07 24.27
N LEU A 181 -0.35 -0.06 23.42
CA LEU A 181 -0.48 0.76 22.20
C LEU A 181 -0.49 2.26 22.51
N TYR A 182 -1.29 2.70 23.48
CA TYR A 182 -1.31 4.10 23.91
C TYR A 182 0.05 4.55 24.44
N CYS A 183 0.71 3.76 25.30
CA CYS A 183 2.04 4.10 25.79
C CYS A 183 3.06 4.24 24.65
N LYS A 184 3.03 3.38 23.64
CA LYS A 184 3.90 3.49 22.45
C LYS A 184 3.55 4.72 21.59
N GLN A 185 2.28 5.11 21.51
CA GLN A 185 1.84 6.32 20.80
C GLN A 185 2.36 7.61 21.46
N PHE A 186 2.32 7.68 22.80
CA PHE A 186 2.70 8.88 23.55
C PHE A 186 4.19 8.93 23.94
N GLY A 187 4.88 7.80 23.92
CA GLY A 187 6.24 7.65 24.42
C GLY A 187 6.26 7.06 25.84
N GLU A 188 7.33 6.32 26.14
CA GLU A 188 7.48 5.63 27.43
C GLU A 188 7.54 6.63 28.58
N GLY A 189 6.77 6.37 29.65
CA GLY A 189 6.72 7.21 30.84
C GLY A 189 5.70 8.35 30.84
N VAL A 190 5.05 8.66 29.70
CA VAL A 190 4.04 9.74 29.62
C VAL A 190 2.75 9.39 30.38
N ILE A 191 2.41 8.11 30.48
CA ILE A 191 1.20 7.66 31.17
C ILE A 191 1.56 6.55 32.17
N LYS A 192 1.68 6.90 33.45
CA LYS A 192 1.67 5.92 34.54
C LYS A 192 0.25 5.77 35.08
N GLY A 193 -0.36 4.60 34.87
CA GLY A 193 -1.57 4.18 35.60
C GLY A 193 -2.90 4.88 35.25
N GLY A 194 -3.02 5.57 34.10
CA GLY A 194 -4.29 6.20 33.68
C GLY A 194 -5.33 5.21 33.15
N THR A 195 -6.63 5.52 33.22
CA THR A 195 -7.69 4.69 32.60
C THR A 195 -7.68 4.82 31.07
N LEU A 196 -8.25 3.86 30.34
CA LEU A 196 -8.38 3.95 28.87
C LEU A 196 -9.15 5.19 28.42
N GLN A 197 -10.11 5.66 29.22
CA GLN A 197 -10.83 6.91 28.97
C GLN A 197 -9.90 8.11 28.99
N VAL A 198 -8.96 8.17 29.93
CA VAL A 198 -7.94 9.23 30.00
C VAL A 198 -7.01 9.17 28.81
N MET A 199 -6.54 7.97 28.43
CA MET A 199 -5.67 7.75 27.27
C MET A 199 -6.33 8.21 25.96
N ARG A 200 -7.59 7.83 25.72
CA ARG A 200 -8.39 8.32 24.58
C ARG A 200 -8.54 9.85 24.58
N GLY A 201 -8.73 10.44 25.75
CA GLY A 201 -8.78 11.90 25.91
C GLY A 201 -7.45 12.59 25.56
N LEU A 202 -6.32 11.98 25.92
CA LEU A 202 -4.98 12.44 25.58
C LEU A 202 -4.72 12.36 24.08
N GLU A 203 -5.07 11.25 23.44
CA GLU A 203 -4.97 11.04 21.99
C GLU A 203 -5.72 12.15 21.22
N GLY A 204 -6.97 12.42 21.61
CA GLY A 204 -7.76 13.49 21.00
C GLY A 204 -7.11 14.88 21.17
N ARG A 205 -6.48 15.16 22.32
CA ARG A 205 -5.74 16.41 22.53
C ARG A 205 -4.49 16.48 21.67
N LEU A 206 -3.73 15.39 21.60
CA LEU A 206 -2.51 15.28 20.79
C LEU A 206 -2.82 15.55 19.31
N MET A 207 -3.85 14.88 18.76
CA MET A 207 -4.28 15.10 17.37
C MET A 207 -4.74 16.54 17.11
N ARG A 208 -5.55 17.12 18.00
CA ARG A 208 -5.97 18.53 17.87
C ARG A 208 -4.78 19.49 17.93
N SER A 209 -3.80 19.21 18.79
CA SER A 209 -2.58 20.00 18.89
C SER A 209 -1.76 19.91 17.61
N ALA A 210 -1.56 18.71 17.08
CA ALA A 210 -0.83 18.49 15.83
C ALA A 210 -1.48 19.23 14.65
N TYR A 211 -2.81 19.17 14.51
CA TYR A 211 -3.52 19.93 13.48
C TYR A 211 -3.36 21.44 13.65
N ARG A 212 -3.53 21.95 14.88
CA ARG A 212 -3.41 23.38 15.17
C ARG A 212 -2.00 23.89 14.91
N GLU A 213 -0.99 23.14 15.33
CA GLU A 213 0.41 23.49 15.14
C GLU A 213 0.81 23.43 13.66
N GLY A 214 0.41 22.36 12.96
CA GLY A 214 0.62 22.22 11.51
C GLY A 214 -0.01 23.36 10.73
N ALA A 215 -1.29 23.66 11.00
CA ALA A 215 -2.00 24.78 10.37
C ALA A 215 -1.34 26.13 10.66
N LYS A 216 -0.90 26.36 11.91
CA LYS A 216 -0.16 27.58 12.29
C LYS A 216 1.15 27.71 11.51
N LYS A 217 1.97 26.65 11.46
CA LYS A 217 3.26 26.65 10.74
C LYS A 217 3.08 26.85 9.24
N ALA A 218 2.05 26.23 8.67
CA ALA A 218 1.66 26.40 7.27
C ALA A 218 0.86 27.69 7.02
N LYS A 219 0.60 28.54 8.02
CA LYS A 219 -0.21 29.78 7.88
C LYS A 219 -1.62 29.54 7.30
N ILE A 220 -2.22 28.37 7.55
CA ILE A 220 -3.58 28.01 7.11
C ILE A 220 -4.57 28.37 8.22
N LYS A 221 -5.51 29.27 7.93
CA LYS A 221 -6.55 29.69 8.89
C LYS A 221 -7.77 28.79 8.81
N GLY A 222 -8.37 28.49 9.97
CA GLY A 222 -9.65 27.77 10.02
C GLY A 222 -9.60 26.31 9.58
N PHE A 223 -8.42 25.69 9.51
CA PHE A 223 -8.30 24.30 9.08
C PHE A 223 -9.19 23.37 9.92
N LYS A 224 -9.99 22.55 9.23
CA LYS A 224 -10.76 21.45 9.80
C LYS A 224 -10.52 20.21 8.95
N ARG A 225 -10.29 19.09 9.62
CA ARG A 225 -10.20 17.78 8.96
C ARG A 225 -11.55 17.46 8.31
N ASN A 226 -11.56 17.28 7.00
CA ASN A 226 -12.71 16.84 6.21
C ASN A 226 -12.23 15.85 5.12
N PRO A 227 -12.57 14.55 5.21
CA PRO A 227 -12.18 13.55 4.20
C PRO A 227 -12.65 13.86 2.78
N GLU A 228 -13.78 14.55 2.64
CA GLU A 228 -14.39 14.91 1.35
C GLU A 228 -13.85 16.23 0.79
N ALA A 229 -13.01 16.95 1.53
CA ALA A 229 -12.42 18.19 1.04
C ALA A 229 -11.23 17.89 0.13
N GLU A 230 -11.18 18.61 -0.99
CA GLU A 230 -10.14 18.50 -2.01
C GLU A 230 -8.97 19.47 -1.79
N ASP A 231 -8.99 20.24 -0.71
CA ASP A 231 -7.85 21.11 -0.38
C ASP A 231 -6.56 20.29 -0.20
N PRO A 232 -5.39 20.85 -0.54
CA PRO A 232 -4.13 20.10 -0.57
C PRO A 232 -3.80 19.37 0.73
N VAL A 233 -4.21 19.92 1.88
CA VAL A 233 -3.94 19.30 3.18
C VAL A 233 -4.90 18.14 3.43
N ASN A 234 -6.20 18.29 3.21
CA ASN A 234 -7.13 17.18 3.39
C ASN A 234 -6.88 16.04 2.40
N ALA A 235 -6.64 16.35 1.13
CA ALA A 235 -6.25 15.37 0.12
C ALA A 235 -4.92 14.69 0.48
N GLY A 236 -3.92 15.47 0.89
CA GLY A 236 -2.63 14.98 1.36
C GLY A 236 -2.73 14.05 2.57
N LEU A 237 -3.60 14.38 3.54
CA LEU A 237 -3.88 13.54 4.70
C LEU A 237 -4.56 12.24 4.30
N ASN A 238 -5.50 12.25 3.33
CA ASN A 238 -6.12 11.02 2.82
C ASN A 238 -5.05 10.09 2.25
N VAL A 239 -4.21 10.60 1.34
CA VAL A 239 -3.15 9.82 0.68
C VAL A 239 -2.13 9.30 1.69
N ALA A 240 -1.64 10.16 2.58
CA ALA A 240 -0.64 9.76 3.58
C ALA A 240 -1.19 8.70 4.54
N ASN A 241 -2.43 8.83 5.01
CA ASN A 241 -3.06 7.82 5.87
C ASN A 241 -3.22 6.49 5.12
N SER A 242 -3.64 6.51 3.86
CA SER A 242 -3.79 5.30 3.07
C SER A 242 -2.46 4.56 2.86
N ILE A 243 -1.36 5.30 2.65
CA ILE A 243 -0.02 4.70 2.62
C ILE A 243 0.32 4.03 3.96
N MET A 244 0.07 4.70 5.08
CA MET A 244 0.33 4.15 6.42
C MET A 244 -0.52 2.90 6.71
N TYR A 245 -1.78 2.86 6.26
CA TYR A 245 -2.62 1.66 6.37
C TYR A 245 -2.09 0.51 5.50
N GLY A 246 -1.51 0.81 4.32
CA GLY A 246 -0.83 -0.19 3.49
C GLY A 246 0.39 -0.78 4.19
N VAL A 247 1.21 0.06 4.84
CA VAL A 247 2.35 -0.39 5.65
C VAL A 247 1.87 -1.27 6.81
N ALA A 248 0.83 -0.85 7.54
CA ALA A 248 0.23 -1.66 8.60
C ALA A 248 -0.33 -2.99 8.08
N SER A 249 -0.91 -3.00 6.87
CA SER A 249 -1.43 -4.22 6.24
C SER A 249 -0.30 -5.19 5.86
N THR A 250 0.85 -4.67 5.46
CA THR A 250 2.07 -5.48 5.22
C THR A 250 2.52 -6.18 6.49
N VAL A 251 2.52 -5.46 7.61
CA VAL A 251 2.86 -6.02 8.93
C VAL A 251 1.87 -7.11 9.34
N CYS A 252 0.57 -6.87 9.18
CA CYS A 252 -0.47 -7.87 9.50
C CYS A 252 -0.29 -9.13 8.64
N SER A 253 -0.05 -8.96 7.34
CA SER A 253 0.12 -10.06 6.39
C SER A 253 1.38 -10.88 6.72
N ALA A 254 2.48 -10.23 7.08
CA ALA A 254 3.74 -10.91 7.34
C ALA A 254 3.65 -11.97 8.45
N ILE A 255 2.86 -11.72 9.49
CA ILE A 255 2.64 -12.68 10.59
C ILE A 255 1.25 -13.34 10.55
N GLY A 256 0.50 -13.18 9.46
CA GLY A 256 -0.76 -13.89 9.21
C GLY A 256 -1.92 -13.52 10.16
N VAL A 257 -1.95 -12.28 10.67
CA VAL A 257 -3.04 -11.82 11.54
C VAL A 257 -4.13 -11.08 10.77
N ASN A 258 -5.35 -11.08 11.31
CA ASN A 258 -6.52 -10.50 10.66
C ASN A 258 -6.65 -8.98 10.96
N PRO A 259 -6.65 -8.10 9.95
CA PRO A 259 -6.78 -6.65 10.14
C PRO A 259 -8.11 -6.18 10.76
N ALA A 260 -9.18 -6.98 10.68
CA ALA A 260 -10.48 -6.66 11.25
C ALA A 260 -10.50 -6.75 12.78
N LEU A 261 -9.58 -7.53 13.35
CA LEU A 261 -9.48 -7.77 14.79
C LEU A 261 -8.54 -6.73 15.43
N GLY A 262 -8.99 -5.47 15.44
CA GLY A 262 -8.32 -4.35 16.12
C GLY A 262 -8.48 -4.40 17.64
N VAL A 263 -7.56 -3.76 18.35
CA VAL A 263 -7.51 -3.65 19.80
C VAL A 263 -8.27 -2.40 20.27
N ILE A 264 -7.93 -1.22 19.73
CA ILE A 264 -8.54 0.06 20.10
C ILE A 264 -9.75 0.33 19.20
N HIS A 265 -9.57 0.24 17.88
CA HIS A 265 -10.64 0.37 16.92
C HIS A 265 -11.44 -0.93 16.80
N ARG A 266 -12.76 -0.82 16.56
CA ARG A 266 -13.70 -1.95 16.44
C ARG A 266 -14.73 -1.68 15.35
N GLY A 267 -15.35 -2.74 14.81
CA GLY A 267 -16.46 -2.65 13.85
C GLY A 267 -16.07 -2.28 12.42
N ASN A 268 -14.77 -2.23 12.10
CA ASN A 268 -14.27 -1.97 10.75
C ASN A 268 -13.28 -3.07 10.34
N ALA A 269 -13.34 -3.51 9.09
CA ALA A 269 -12.41 -4.50 8.54
C ALA A 269 -10.92 -4.07 8.56
N ARG A 270 -10.65 -2.78 8.78
CA ARG A 270 -9.32 -2.18 8.88
C ARG A 270 -8.95 -1.74 10.29
N ALA A 271 -9.68 -2.18 11.31
CA ALA A 271 -9.52 -1.71 12.68
C ALA A 271 -8.08 -1.78 13.20
N LEU A 272 -7.39 -2.92 13.03
CA LEU A 272 -5.99 -3.05 13.43
C LEU A 272 -5.04 -2.16 12.62
N LEU A 273 -5.37 -1.87 11.36
CA LEU A 273 -4.58 -0.95 10.53
C LEU A 273 -4.62 0.47 11.09
N PHE A 274 -5.79 0.89 11.61
CA PHE A 274 -5.94 2.18 12.26
C PHE A 274 -5.12 2.23 13.56
N ASP A 275 -5.20 1.19 14.39
CA ASP A 275 -4.43 1.09 15.64
C ASP A 275 -2.92 1.25 15.39
N LEU A 276 -2.38 0.55 14.39
CA LEU A 276 -0.96 0.61 14.05
C LEU A 276 -0.56 1.96 13.43
N ALA A 277 -1.36 2.50 12.51
CA ALA A 277 -1.06 3.78 11.86
C ALA A 277 -1.13 4.97 12.83
N ASP A 278 -2.04 4.94 13.80
CA ASP A 278 -2.22 6.01 14.78
C ASP A 278 -1.02 6.15 15.74
N LEU A 279 -0.13 5.14 15.84
CA LEU A 279 1.17 5.24 16.51
C LEU A 279 2.08 6.35 15.94
N PHE A 280 1.87 6.74 14.68
CA PHE A 280 2.71 7.69 13.94
C PHE A 280 1.96 8.94 13.51
N LYS A 281 0.63 8.88 13.38
CA LYS A 281 -0.16 9.90 12.70
C LYS A 281 0.04 11.32 13.22
N ALA A 282 -0.01 11.52 14.54
CA ALA A 282 0.13 12.85 15.14
C ALA A 282 1.55 13.42 15.03
N ARG A 283 2.58 12.56 15.14
CA ARG A 283 3.99 12.97 15.21
C ARG A 283 4.70 13.01 13.85
N LEU A 284 4.19 12.25 12.88
CA LEU A 284 4.78 12.07 11.56
C LEU A 284 3.85 12.58 10.47
N VAL A 285 2.69 11.93 10.28
CA VAL A 285 1.83 12.17 9.12
C VAL A 285 1.32 13.60 9.09
N VAL A 286 0.70 14.06 10.18
CA VAL A 286 0.10 15.39 10.24
C VAL A 286 1.15 16.49 10.00
N PRO A 287 2.27 16.56 10.75
CA PRO A 287 3.29 17.58 10.51
C PRO A 287 3.86 17.56 9.08
N LEU A 288 4.10 16.37 8.53
CA LEU A 288 4.66 16.21 7.18
C LEU A 288 3.70 16.76 6.12
N VAL A 289 2.41 16.43 6.20
CA VAL A 289 1.42 16.93 5.24
C VAL A 289 1.32 18.45 5.28
N PHE A 290 1.23 19.05 6.47
CA PHE A 290 1.21 20.52 6.57
C PHE A 290 2.49 21.17 6.04
N SER A 291 3.66 20.53 6.22
CA SER A 291 4.93 21.05 5.70
C SER A 291 5.00 21.08 4.17
N CYS A 292 4.13 20.33 3.48
CA CYS A 292 4.08 20.27 2.02
C CYS A 292 2.91 21.09 1.44
N ALA A 293 2.13 21.79 2.27
CA ALA A 293 0.88 22.40 1.86
C ALA A 293 1.01 23.48 0.78
N HIS A 294 2.19 24.11 0.66
CA HIS A 294 2.50 25.18 -0.31
C HIS A 294 3.45 24.75 -1.41
N GLU A 295 3.72 23.45 -1.52
CA GLU A 295 4.51 22.92 -2.64
C GLU A 295 3.71 23.03 -3.94
N VAL A 296 4.38 23.06 -5.09
CA VAL A 296 3.71 23.12 -6.41
C VAL A 296 2.83 21.89 -6.62
N GLU A 297 3.33 20.71 -6.23
CA GLU A 297 2.62 19.43 -6.30
C GLU A 297 2.58 18.78 -4.90
N PRO A 298 1.69 19.25 -3.99
CA PRO A 298 1.70 18.85 -2.58
C PRO A 298 1.61 17.34 -2.37
N VAL A 299 0.71 16.66 -3.08
CA VAL A 299 0.49 15.22 -2.92
C VAL A 299 1.69 14.41 -3.37
N ALA A 300 2.30 14.77 -4.51
CA ALA A 300 3.51 14.11 -5.00
C ALA A 300 4.66 14.25 -4.00
N GLU A 301 4.84 15.45 -3.44
CA GLU A 301 5.88 15.74 -2.47
C GLU A 301 5.64 15.03 -1.13
N ILE A 302 4.38 14.95 -0.67
CA ILE A 302 3.98 14.17 0.51
C ILE A 302 4.37 12.71 0.34
N ARG A 303 4.06 12.09 -0.82
CA ARG A 303 4.48 10.71 -1.09
C ARG A 303 6.00 10.59 -0.98
N ARG A 304 6.75 11.43 -1.69
CA ARG A 304 8.22 11.40 -1.72
C ARG A 304 8.83 11.53 -0.31
N ARG A 305 8.41 12.53 0.47
CA ARG A 305 8.91 12.77 1.83
C ARG A 305 8.49 11.66 2.80
N LEU A 306 7.23 11.23 2.73
CA LEU A 306 6.71 10.18 3.61
C LEU A 306 7.45 8.86 3.39
N ARG A 307 7.83 8.52 2.16
CA ARG A 307 8.66 7.33 1.89
C ARG A 307 9.99 7.37 2.63
N LYS A 308 10.70 8.50 2.54
CA LYS A 308 11.97 8.70 3.24
C LYS A 308 11.80 8.57 4.74
N GLU A 309 10.71 9.14 5.26
CA GLU A 309 10.49 9.20 6.69
C GLU A 309 10.01 7.88 7.31
N ILE A 310 9.23 7.09 6.56
CA ILE A 310 8.87 5.72 6.94
C ILE A 310 10.13 4.88 7.14
N HIS A 311 11.10 4.99 6.22
CA HIS A 311 12.38 4.31 6.33
C HIS A 311 13.23 4.88 7.47
N ARG A 312 13.43 6.21 7.50
CA ARG A 312 14.28 6.89 8.49
C ARG A 312 13.82 6.65 9.94
N GLN A 313 12.51 6.57 10.19
CA GLN A 313 11.95 6.32 11.52
C GLN A 313 11.67 4.85 11.81
N ASN A 314 12.08 3.90 10.95
CA ASN A 314 11.82 2.47 11.12
C ASN A 314 10.33 2.17 11.39
N VAL A 315 9.43 2.83 10.66
CA VAL A 315 7.98 2.76 10.91
C VAL A 315 7.47 1.31 10.79
N LEU A 316 7.85 0.62 9.72
CA LEU A 316 7.43 -0.76 9.48
C LEU A 316 7.97 -1.72 10.56
N PRO A 317 9.29 -1.77 10.86
CA PRO A 317 9.81 -2.56 11.97
C PRO A 317 9.10 -2.26 13.29
N THR A 318 8.92 -0.98 13.61
CA THR A 318 8.26 -0.57 14.87
C THR A 318 6.82 -1.07 14.95
N MET A 319 6.05 -0.99 13.86
CA MET A 319 4.68 -1.53 13.83
C MET A 319 4.66 -3.04 14.08
N LEU A 320 5.61 -3.78 13.50
CA LEU A 320 5.73 -5.22 13.70
C LEU A 320 6.12 -5.55 15.13
N ASP A 321 7.13 -4.87 15.67
CA ASP A 321 7.60 -5.10 17.05
C ASP A 321 6.49 -4.84 18.06
N VAL A 322 5.75 -3.74 17.90
CA VAL A 322 4.61 -3.42 18.77
C VAL A 322 3.49 -4.46 18.64
N LEU A 323 3.20 -4.93 17.43
CA LEU A 323 2.20 -5.96 17.20
C LEU A 323 2.61 -7.30 17.83
N MET A 324 3.88 -7.69 17.68
CA MET A 324 4.41 -8.89 18.33
C MET A 324 4.38 -8.74 19.86
N GLU A 325 4.76 -7.59 20.41
CA GLU A 325 4.79 -7.33 21.86
C GLU A 325 3.40 -7.47 22.52
N ILE A 326 2.32 -7.10 21.81
CA ILE A 326 0.95 -7.27 22.32
C ILE A 326 0.44 -8.71 22.14
N LEU A 327 0.93 -9.47 21.15
CA LEU A 327 0.48 -10.83 20.86
C LEU A 327 1.27 -11.91 21.60
N GLU A 328 2.55 -11.69 21.87
CA GLU A 328 3.46 -12.67 22.47
C GLU A 328 2.94 -13.29 23.78
N PRO A 329 2.31 -12.54 24.71
CA PRO A 329 1.72 -13.12 25.92
C PRO A 329 0.59 -14.13 25.66
N HIS A 330 0.05 -14.17 24.44
CA HIS A 330 -1.09 -15.00 24.07
C HIS A 330 -0.70 -16.13 23.12
N LEU A 331 0.59 -16.33 22.87
CA LEU A 331 1.07 -17.43 22.03
C LEU A 331 0.59 -18.79 22.56
N PRO A 332 0.23 -19.73 21.67
CA PRO A 332 0.01 -21.11 22.07
C PRO A 332 1.31 -21.73 22.61
N HIS A 333 1.19 -22.73 23.49
CA HIS A 333 2.35 -23.48 24.01
C HIS A 333 3.06 -24.32 22.94
N ARG A 334 2.39 -24.57 21.81
CA ARG A 334 2.86 -25.40 20.69
C ARG A 334 2.60 -24.70 19.35
N ASP A 335 3.45 -24.96 18.37
CA ASP A 335 3.46 -24.35 17.03
C ASP A 335 3.57 -25.41 15.90
N ASP A 336 3.17 -26.64 16.17
CA ASP A 336 3.17 -27.77 15.24
C ASP A 336 1.79 -28.05 14.64
N ASP A 337 1.78 -28.76 13.51
CA ASP A 337 0.56 -29.21 12.84
C ASP A 337 -0.13 -30.31 13.66
N ARG A 338 -1.44 -30.15 13.88
CA ARG A 338 -2.23 -30.92 14.84
C ARG A 338 -3.64 -31.13 14.34
N LEU A 339 -4.20 -32.29 14.69
CA LEU A 339 -5.61 -32.62 14.47
C LEU A 339 -6.37 -32.57 15.81
N LEU A 340 -7.65 -32.25 15.73
CA LEU A 340 -8.56 -32.34 16.87
C LEU A 340 -9.02 -33.80 17.04
N ASP A 341 -9.03 -34.23 18.29
CA ASP A 341 -9.62 -35.48 18.78
C ASP A 341 -10.57 -35.16 19.94
N ASP A 342 -11.50 -36.05 20.26
CA ASP A 342 -12.42 -35.89 21.38
C ASP A 342 -11.67 -35.78 22.73
N SER A 343 -10.47 -36.37 22.81
CA SER A 343 -9.60 -36.32 23.99
C SER A 343 -8.64 -35.13 24.00
N GLY A 344 -8.57 -34.33 22.94
CA GLY A 344 -7.68 -33.18 22.83
C GLY A 344 -7.06 -32.99 21.45
N GLU A 345 -5.73 -32.84 21.40
CA GLU A 345 -4.98 -32.60 20.15
C GLU A 345 -3.99 -33.74 19.90
N VAL A 346 -3.96 -34.25 18.67
CA VAL A 346 -3.03 -35.30 18.23
C VAL A 346 -2.12 -34.77 17.11
N PRO A 347 -0.92 -35.34 16.91
CA PRO A 347 -0.03 -34.89 15.84
C PRO A 347 -0.66 -34.96 14.44
N GLY A 348 -0.46 -33.92 13.64
CA GLY A 348 -0.81 -33.92 12.22
C GLY A 348 0.08 -34.87 11.41
N HIS A 349 -0.31 -35.09 10.14
CA HIS A 349 0.43 -35.94 9.19
C HIS A 349 0.70 -37.39 9.66
N MET A 350 -0.12 -37.91 10.58
CA MET A 350 -0.08 -39.30 11.04
C MET A 350 -1.31 -40.04 10.50
N GLN A 351 -1.12 -41.30 10.06
CA GLN A 351 -2.24 -42.16 9.67
C GLN A 351 -2.85 -42.80 10.91
N TYR A 352 -4.10 -42.44 11.21
CA TYR A 352 -4.85 -42.98 12.36
C TYR A 352 -5.81 -44.10 11.97
N GLY A 353 -5.99 -44.36 10.67
CA GLY A 353 -6.69 -45.55 10.20
C GLY A 353 -5.91 -46.80 10.57
N LYS A 354 -6.60 -47.79 11.16
CA LYS A 354 -6.07 -49.15 11.23
C LYS A 354 -6.25 -49.78 9.85
N ASP A 355 -5.24 -50.50 9.37
CA ASP A 355 -5.41 -51.33 8.18
C ASP A 355 -6.57 -52.31 8.44
N GLU A 356 -7.53 -52.37 7.53
CA GLU A 356 -8.67 -53.28 7.63
C GLU A 356 -8.14 -54.74 7.58
N GLU A 357 -8.38 -55.52 8.64
CA GLU A 357 -8.18 -56.98 8.66
C GLU A 357 -9.34 -57.74 8.02
#